data_AF-A0A1Q9EFG8-F1
#
_entry.id   AF-A0A1Q9EFG8-F1
#
_cell.length_a   1.000
_cell.length_b   1.000
_cell.length_c   1.000
_cell.angle_alpha   90.00
_cell.angle_beta   90.00
_cell.angle_gamma   90.00
#
_symmetry.space_group_name_H-M   'P 1'
#
loop_
_entity.id
_entity.type
_entity.pdbx_description
1 polymer ?
#
loop_
_entity_poly.entity_id
_entity_poly.type
_entity_poly.pdbx_seq_one_letter_code
_entity_poly.pdbx_strand_id
1 'polypeptide(L)'
;MSQDDYNRAALKIFQACHMLSCKFCSRTFWDEEKFEQHVRICEDVATDGARAQHAKSPGRSPSPNTSPASPSPKQIPSLLCHICGKQFGTASLEIHMRQCAKKWEQRQATKPAELRRALPHRPERTPDMTQETYDSLIKDMAKTEGMAAEAVEETSAVLVNCLKCGSTVAGDQFHLHICHQTEVATS
;
A
#
# COMPACT_ATOMS: atom_id res chain seq x y z
N MET A 1 20.39 -15.65 -7.47
CA MET A 1 20.77 -15.09 -6.15
C MET A 1 19.66 -15.47 -5.18
N SER A 2 20.00 -16.05 -4.02
CA SER A 2 19.00 -16.44 -3.01
C SER A 2 18.50 -15.23 -2.22
N GLN A 3 17.31 -15.33 -1.63
CA GLN A 3 16.82 -14.35 -0.66
C GLN A 3 17.78 -14.19 0.52
N ASP A 4 18.47 -15.27 0.93
CA ASP A 4 19.49 -15.22 1.99
C ASP A 4 20.71 -14.39 1.58
N ASP A 5 21.17 -14.56 0.34
CA ASP A 5 22.30 -13.80 -0.20
C ASP A 5 21.97 -12.30 -0.26
N TYR A 6 20.74 -11.97 -0.68
CA TYR A 6 20.23 -10.60 -0.69
C TYR A 6 20.19 -10.00 0.72
N ASN A 7 19.59 -10.71 1.68
CA ASN A 7 19.48 -10.25 3.06
C ASN A 7 20.87 -10.06 3.70
N ARG A 8 21.82 -10.96 3.43
CA ARG A 8 23.21 -10.89 3.91
C ARG A 8 23.98 -9.73 3.27
N ALA A 9 23.81 -9.51 1.98
CA ALA A 9 24.41 -8.37 1.28
C ALA A 9 23.86 -7.04 1.79
N ALA A 10 22.54 -6.94 1.99
CA ALA A 10 21.88 -5.77 2.56
C ALA A 10 22.38 -5.48 4.00
N LEU A 11 22.57 -6.52 4.82
CA LEU A 11 23.12 -6.37 6.18
C LEU A 11 24.56 -5.85 6.16
N LYS A 12 25.41 -6.34 5.24
CA LYS A 12 26.78 -5.86 5.09
C LYS A 12 26.83 -4.39 4.68
N ILE A 13 25.97 -3.97 3.75
CA ILE A 13 25.85 -2.56 3.34
C ILE A 13 25.43 -1.70 4.54
N PHE A 14 24.39 -2.13 5.27
CA PHE A 14 23.91 -1.46 6.47
C PHE A 14 24.99 -1.29 7.55
N GLN A 15 25.81 -2.32 7.77
CA GLN A 15 26.92 -2.29 8.74
C GLN A 15 28.13 -1.47 8.27
N ALA A 16 28.35 -1.41 6.95
CA ALA A 16 29.44 -0.67 6.35
C ALA A 16 29.14 0.83 6.20
N CYS A 17 27.88 1.23 6.13
CA CYS A 17 27.48 2.63 6.17
C CYS A 17 27.75 3.22 7.57
N HIS A 18 28.52 4.29 7.61
CA HIS A 18 28.90 4.96 8.84
C HIS A 18 27.67 5.63 9.48
N MET A 19 27.27 5.16 10.66
CA MET A 19 26.14 5.70 11.43
C MET A 19 26.56 6.96 12.20
N LEU A 20 26.57 8.09 11.51
CA LEU A 20 26.91 9.40 12.08
C LEU A 20 25.86 9.82 13.11
N SER A 21 26.28 10.13 14.34
CA SER A 21 25.38 10.53 15.42
C SER A 21 25.58 12.00 15.81
N CYS A 22 24.48 12.74 15.98
CA CYS A 22 24.54 14.16 16.32
C CYS A 22 24.82 14.36 17.82
N LYS A 23 25.85 15.14 18.15
CA LYS A 23 26.22 15.48 19.54
C LYS A 23 25.16 16.28 20.32
N PHE A 24 24.23 16.95 19.62
CA PHE A 24 23.24 17.85 20.25
C PHE A 24 21.89 17.19 20.53
N CYS A 25 21.46 16.23 19.70
CA CYS A 25 20.15 15.59 19.83
C CYS A 25 20.17 14.06 19.72
N SER A 26 21.35 13.46 19.60
CA SER A 26 21.59 12.02 19.56
C SER A 26 20.92 11.28 18.39
N ARG A 27 20.47 11.98 17.35
CA ARG A 27 19.94 11.36 16.12
C ARG A 27 21.07 10.74 15.30
N THR A 28 20.81 9.58 14.71
CA THR A 28 21.74 8.85 13.84
C THR A 28 21.34 8.96 12.37
N PHE A 29 22.34 9.09 11.50
CA PHE A 29 22.22 9.32 10.08
C PHE A 29 23.11 8.34 9.32
N TRP A 30 22.61 7.85 8.20
CA TRP A 30 23.23 6.82 7.37
C TRP A 30 24.04 7.43 6.22
N ASP A 31 23.86 8.73 6.01
CA ASP A 31 24.35 9.52 4.89
C ASP A 31 25.00 10.77 5.45
N GLU A 32 26.23 11.04 5.00
CA GLU A 32 27.08 12.12 5.51
C GLU A 32 26.52 13.50 5.16
N GLU A 33 26.01 13.68 3.95
CA GLU A 33 25.40 14.96 3.51
C GLU A 33 24.15 15.28 4.35
N LYS A 34 23.31 14.28 4.63
CA LYS A 34 22.13 14.44 5.51
C LYS A 34 22.52 14.71 6.95
N PHE A 35 23.59 14.10 7.43
CA PHE A 35 24.14 14.38 8.75
C PHE A 35 24.60 15.83 8.87
N GLU A 36 25.37 16.33 7.90
CA GLU A 36 25.84 17.71 7.88
C GLU A 36 24.68 18.71 7.82
N GLN A 37 23.69 18.48 6.95
CA GLN A 37 22.50 19.33 6.87
C GLN A 37 21.75 19.38 8.21
N HIS A 38 21.67 18.25 8.92
CA HIS A 38 21.08 18.20 10.24
C HIS A 38 21.91 18.96 11.28
N VAL A 39 23.23 18.75 11.35
CA VAL A 39 24.10 19.40 12.35
C VAL A 39 24.03 20.92 12.21
N ARG A 40 24.04 21.45 10.98
CA ARG A 40 23.93 22.91 10.72
C ARG A 40 22.68 23.51 11.35
N ILE A 41 21.52 22.85 11.21
CA ILE A 41 20.25 23.32 11.79
C ILE A 41 20.19 23.04 13.30
N CYS A 42 20.72 21.89 13.73
CA CYS A 42 20.62 21.43 15.11
C CYS A 42 21.56 22.21 16.06
N GLU A 43 22.68 22.70 15.57
CA GLU A 43 23.63 23.53 16.32
C GLU A 43 23.01 24.89 16.66
N ASP A 44 22.37 25.55 15.69
CA ASP A 44 21.67 26.83 15.89
C ASP A 44 20.53 26.73 16.91
N VAL A 45 19.86 25.57 17.00
CA VAL A 45 18.79 25.33 17.97
C VAL A 45 19.34 24.95 19.36
N ALA A 46 20.57 24.44 19.45
CA ALA A 46 21.19 24.02 20.71
C ALA A 46 21.77 25.19 21.51
N THR A 47 22.17 26.29 20.85
CA THR A 47 22.79 27.46 21.49
C THR A 47 21.78 28.46 22.05
N ASP A 48 20.56 28.53 21.50
CA ASP A 48 19.56 29.54 21.86
C ASP A 48 18.75 29.21 23.14
N GLY A 49 19.10 28.15 23.88
CA GLY A 49 18.47 27.78 25.16
C GLY A 49 16.96 27.44 25.09
N ALA A 50 16.34 27.55 23.91
CA ALA A 50 14.92 27.35 23.69
C ALA A 50 14.63 25.88 23.33
N ARG A 51 14.51 25.07 24.39
CA ARG A 51 13.62 23.89 24.46
C ARG A 51 13.97 22.68 23.58
N ALA A 52 14.73 21.77 24.19
CA ALA A 52 14.92 20.36 23.81
C ALA A 52 13.65 19.47 23.90
N GLN A 53 12.47 19.95 23.46
CA GLN A 53 11.21 19.18 23.57
C GLN A 53 10.46 18.95 22.25
N HIS A 54 11.00 19.36 21.10
CA HIS A 54 10.36 19.11 19.80
C HIS A 54 11.19 18.21 18.85
N ALA A 55 11.96 17.28 19.40
CA ALA A 55 12.55 16.18 18.63
C ALA A 55 11.57 15.00 18.47
N LYS A 56 10.36 15.23 17.97
CA LYS A 56 9.47 14.15 17.49
C LYS A 56 8.97 14.48 16.09
N SER A 57 9.78 14.12 15.10
CA SER A 57 9.31 13.87 13.73
C SER A 57 9.71 12.44 13.37
N PRO A 58 8.91 11.73 12.55
CA PRO A 58 8.81 10.27 12.57
C PRO A 58 9.99 9.64 11.85
N GLY A 59 11.12 9.54 12.54
CA GLY A 59 12.11 8.52 12.22
C GLY A 59 11.48 7.16 12.49
N ARG A 60 11.31 6.36 11.43
CA ARG A 60 11.21 4.90 11.59
C ARG A 60 12.48 4.45 12.31
N SER A 61 12.38 4.22 13.62
CA SER A 61 13.43 3.52 14.34
C SER A 61 13.55 2.12 13.75
N PRO A 62 14.76 1.59 13.49
CA PRO A 62 14.93 0.15 13.42
C PRO A 62 14.57 -0.41 14.80
N SER A 63 13.56 -1.28 14.84
CA SER A 63 13.15 -2.00 16.04
C SER A 63 14.38 -2.72 16.63
N PRO A 64 14.68 -2.58 17.93
CA PRO A 64 15.68 -3.42 18.55
C PRO A 64 15.17 -4.86 18.56
N ASN A 65 15.84 -5.74 17.81
CA ASN A 65 15.75 -7.17 18.00
C ASN A 65 16.44 -7.49 19.34
N THR A 66 15.68 -7.32 20.42
CA THR A 66 15.97 -7.91 21.71
C THR A 66 14.76 -8.75 22.08
N SER A 67 14.85 -10.04 21.78
CA SER A 67 14.09 -11.03 22.52
C SER A 67 14.71 -11.14 23.90
N PRO A 68 13.96 -10.77 24.94
CA PRO A 68 13.75 -11.69 26.03
C PRO A 68 12.28 -12.09 26.04
N ALA A 69 12.01 -13.37 26.30
CA ALA A 69 10.66 -13.88 26.51
C ALA A 69 9.95 -12.98 27.54
N SER A 70 9.02 -12.16 27.06
CA SER A 70 8.23 -11.22 27.85
C SER A 70 6.75 -11.51 27.65
N PRO A 71 5.92 -11.30 28.69
CA PRO A 71 4.49 -11.62 28.65
C PRO A 71 3.84 -10.92 27.46
N SER A 72 2.95 -11.64 26.79
CA SER A 72 2.21 -11.23 25.60
C SER A 72 1.94 -9.71 25.57
N PRO A 73 2.31 -9.00 24.48
CA PRO A 73 2.04 -7.57 24.39
C PRO A 73 0.53 -7.39 24.54
N LYS A 74 0.11 -6.59 25.53
CA LYS A 74 -1.28 -6.14 25.64
C LYS A 74 -1.65 -5.56 24.28
N GLN A 75 -2.50 -6.28 23.54
CA GLN A 75 -2.96 -5.88 22.21
C GLN A 75 -3.52 -4.45 22.34
N ILE A 76 -2.80 -3.47 21.81
CA ILE A 76 -3.33 -2.10 21.74
C ILE A 76 -4.58 -2.19 20.87
N PRO A 77 -5.75 -1.73 21.34
CA PRO A 77 -6.96 -1.75 20.56
C PRO A 77 -6.69 -1.10 19.20
N SER A 78 -6.88 -1.88 18.15
CA SER A 78 -6.66 -1.45 16.79
C SER A 78 -8.00 -1.41 16.07
N LEU A 79 -8.17 -0.42 15.21
CA LEU A 79 -9.41 -0.13 14.52
C LEU A 79 -9.16 -0.14 13.01
N LEU A 80 -10.18 -0.52 12.25
CA LEU A 80 -10.12 -0.58 10.80
C LEU A 80 -10.56 0.75 10.16
N CYS A 81 -9.91 1.10 9.05
CA CYS A 81 -10.39 2.14 8.16
C CYS A 81 -11.54 1.61 7.29
N HIS A 82 -12.71 2.25 7.34
CA HIS A 82 -13.87 1.84 6.52
C HIS A 82 -13.71 2.11 5.01
N ILE A 83 -12.72 2.93 4.62
CA ILE A 83 -12.47 3.26 3.20
C ILE A 83 -11.54 2.21 2.56
N CYS A 84 -10.57 1.68 3.30
CA CYS A 84 -9.54 0.79 2.74
C CYS A 84 -9.34 -0.53 3.48
N GLY A 85 -10.07 -0.77 4.58
CA GLY A 85 -10.04 -2.03 5.34
C GLY A 85 -8.75 -2.28 6.13
N LYS A 86 -7.79 -1.34 6.15
CA LYS A 86 -6.51 -1.49 6.86
C LYS A 86 -6.64 -1.18 8.36
N GLN A 87 -5.83 -1.86 9.17
CA GLN A 87 -5.80 -1.74 10.62
C GLN A 87 -4.80 -0.68 11.09
N PHE A 88 -5.24 0.17 12.01
CA PHE A 88 -4.47 1.25 12.61
C PHE A 88 -4.66 1.29 14.12
N GLY A 89 -3.73 1.92 14.84
CA GLY A 89 -3.96 2.29 16.23
C GLY A 89 -5.02 3.39 16.32
N THR A 90 -5.68 3.52 17.47
CA THR A 90 -6.73 4.53 17.71
C THR A 90 -6.28 5.95 17.35
N ALA A 91 -5.07 6.35 17.75
CA ALA A 91 -4.53 7.69 17.47
C ALA A 91 -4.15 7.91 16.00
N SER A 92 -3.73 6.86 15.28
CA SER A 92 -3.30 6.99 13.88
C SER A 92 -4.45 6.84 12.88
N LEU A 93 -5.58 6.25 13.29
CA LEU A 93 -6.73 6.05 12.42
C LEU A 93 -7.32 7.37 11.90
N GLU A 94 -7.50 8.37 12.76
CA GLU A 94 -8.11 9.65 12.35
C GLU A 94 -7.26 10.37 11.30
N ILE A 95 -5.95 10.42 11.52
CA ILE A 95 -4.97 10.99 10.58
C ILE A 95 -5.02 10.20 9.26
N HIS A 96 -5.01 8.88 9.34
CA HIS A 96 -5.13 8.01 8.19
C HIS A 96 -6.44 8.27 7.41
N MET A 97 -7.59 8.38 8.09
CA MET A 97 -8.89 8.56 7.45
C MET A 97 -8.93 9.83 6.59
N ARG A 98 -8.40 10.95 7.08
CA ARG A 98 -8.29 12.19 6.28
C ARG A 98 -7.46 11.99 5.01
N GLN A 99 -6.31 11.33 5.14
CA GLN A 99 -5.43 11.05 4.00
C GLN A 99 -6.03 10.02 3.03
N CYS A 100 -6.75 9.02 3.56
CA CYS A 100 -7.37 7.96 2.79
C CYS A 100 -8.56 8.49 1.98
N ALA A 101 -9.37 9.37 2.57
CA ALA A 101 -10.44 10.08 1.88
C ALA A 101 -9.92 10.89 0.68
N LYS A 102 -8.87 11.69 0.88
CA LYS A 102 -8.26 12.46 -0.21
C LYS A 102 -7.76 11.56 -1.36
N LYS A 103 -7.11 10.44 -1.02
CA LYS A 103 -6.66 9.45 -2.01
C LYS A 103 -7.81 8.73 -2.71
N TRP A 104 -8.95 8.56 -2.04
CA TRP A 104 -10.16 8.02 -2.65
C TRP A 104 -10.72 8.98 -3.70
N GLU A 105 -10.93 10.24 -3.34
CA GLU A 105 -11.45 11.27 -4.24
C GLU A 105 -10.56 11.44 -5.47
N GLN A 106 -9.23 11.44 -5.30
CA GLN A 106 -8.28 11.48 -6.41
C GLN A 106 -8.44 10.28 -7.36
N ARG A 107 -8.59 9.06 -6.82
CA ARG A 107 -8.82 7.84 -7.62
C ARG A 107 -10.18 7.84 -8.32
N GLN A 108 -11.18 8.52 -7.76
CA GLN A 108 -12.50 8.66 -8.40
C GLN A 108 -12.48 9.79 -9.44
N ALA A 109 -11.74 10.88 -9.22
CA ALA A 109 -11.61 11.98 -10.18
C ALA A 109 -10.98 11.52 -11.51
N THR A 110 -10.07 10.55 -11.46
CA THR A 110 -9.50 9.91 -12.66
C THR A 110 -10.48 9.03 -13.42
N LYS A 111 -11.59 8.61 -12.81
CA LYS A 111 -12.63 7.84 -13.50
C LYS A 111 -13.56 8.77 -14.30
N PRO A 112 -14.15 8.28 -15.41
CA PRO A 112 -15.25 8.95 -16.09
C PRO A 112 -16.38 9.27 -15.11
N ALA A 113 -17.09 10.39 -15.34
CA ALA A 113 -18.11 10.91 -14.42
C ALA A 113 -19.15 9.85 -14.00
N GLU A 114 -19.53 8.99 -14.94
CA GLU A 114 -20.53 7.92 -14.76
C GLU A 114 -20.04 6.76 -13.86
N LEU A 115 -18.71 6.60 -13.73
CA LEU A 115 -18.07 5.55 -12.93
C LEU A 115 -17.54 6.09 -11.58
N ARG A 116 -17.73 7.38 -11.30
CA ARG A 116 -17.30 7.99 -10.03
C ARG A 116 -18.23 7.56 -8.91
N ARG A 117 -17.66 7.07 -7.83
CA ARG A 117 -18.38 6.72 -6.59
C ARG A 117 -18.14 7.73 -5.49
N ALA A 118 -19.17 7.96 -4.70
CA ALA A 118 -19.08 8.72 -3.46
C ALA A 118 -18.20 7.99 -2.43
N LEU A 119 -17.81 8.70 -1.37
CA LEU A 119 -16.99 8.13 -0.31
C LEU A 119 -17.80 7.08 0.48
N PRO A 120 -17.25 5.86 0.73
CA PRO A 120 -17.97 4.84 1.48
C PRO A 120 -18.31 5.29 2.90
N HIS A 121 -19.58 5.20 3.30
CA HIS A 121 -20.01 5.55 4.65
C HIS A 121 -19.53 4.51 5.67
N ARG A 122 -19.27 4.94 6.91
CA ARG A 122 -18.94 4.02 8.01
C ARG A 122 -20.20 3.22 8.38
N PRO A 123 -20.18 1.88 8.35
CA PRO A 123 -21.32 1.09 8.78
C PRO A 123 -21.62 1.30 10.26
N GLU A 124 -22.91 1.27 10.60
CA GLU A 124 -23.35 1.45 11.99
C GLU A 124 -23.11 0.18 12.81
N ARG A 125 -22.72 0.33 14.08
CA ARG A 125 -22.62 -0.80 14.99
C ARG A 125 -23.97 -1.05 15.66
N THR A 126 -24.54 -2.23 15.42
CA THR A 126 -25.67 -2.70 16.22
C THR A 126 -25.19 -3.25 17.58
N PRO A 127 -25.99 -3.17 18.64
CA PRO A 127 -25.60 -3.61 19.99
C PRO A 127 -25.29 -5.12 20.11
N ASP A 128 -25.87 -5.93 19.22
CA ASP A 128 -25.69 -7.39 19.18
C ASP A 128 -24.43 -7.83 18.43
N MET A 129 -23.80 -6.93 17.67
CA MET A 129 -22.70 -7.27 16.79
C MET A 129 -21.35 -7.35 17.51
N THR A 130 -20.67 -8.48 17.38
CA THR A 130 -19.30 -8.65 17.91
C THR A 130 -18.30 -7.79 17.15
N GLN A 131 -17.17 -7.48 17.80
CA GLN A 131 -16.06 -6.74 17.17
C GLN A 131 -15.53 -7.45 15.92
N GLU A 132 -15.46 -8.78 15.95
CA GLU A 132 -15.00 -9.60 14.82
C GLU A 132 -15.95 -9.51 13.62
N THR A 133 -17.26 -9.59 13.88
CA THR A 133 -18.28 -9.44 12.83
C THR A 133 -18.25 -8.04 12.22
N TYR A 134 -18.13 -7.00 13.05
CA TYR A 134 -18.00 -5.63 12.56
C TYR A 134 -16.72 -5.44 11.72
N ASP A 135 -15.60 -6.01 12.15
CA ASP A 135 -14.34 -5.91 11.44
C ASP A 135 -14.34 -6.68 10.12
N SER A 136 -15.00 -7.84 10.06
CA SER A 136 -15.22 -8.56 8.80
C SER A 136 -16.07 -7.73 7.83
N LEU A 137 -17.20 -7.19 8.32
CA LEU A 137 -18.09 -6.35 7.52
C LEU A 137 -17.35 -5.14 6.92
N ILE A 138 -16.52 -4.46 7.71
CA ILE A 138 -15.68 -3.35 7.24
C ILE A 138 -14.71 -3.80 6.13
N LYS A 139 -14.10 -4.98 6.27
CA LYS A 139 -13.18 -5.51 5.25
C LYS A 139 -13.91 -5.86 3.96
N ASP A 140 -15.09 -6.47 4.04
CA ASP A 140 -15.90 -6.83 2.87
C ASP A 140 -16.39 -5.59 2.12
N MET A 141 -16.84 -4.55 2.83
CA MET A 141 -17.18 -3.25 2.24
C MET A 141 -15.97 -2.60 1.54
N ALA A 142 -14.80 -2.61 2.19
CA ALA A 142 -13.60 -2.05 1.59
C ALA A 142 -13.10 -2.86 0.36
N LYS A 143 -13.30 -4.18 0.37
CA LYS A 143 -12.90 -5.07 -0.73
C LYS A 143 -13.77 -4.86 -1.97
N THR A 144 -15.08 -4.77 -1.81
CA THR A 144 -16.02 -4.53 -2.93
C THR A 144 -15.78 -3.17 -3.59
N GLU A 145 -15.58 -2.14 -2.79
CA GLU A 145 -15.26 -0.78 -3.25
C GLU A 145 -13.84 -0.67 -3.84
N GLY A 146 -12.90 -1.50 -3.38
CA GLY A 146 -11.53 -1.61 -3.89
C GLY A 146 -11.41 -2.39 -5.21
N MET A 147 -12.13 -3.50 -5.36
CA MET A 147 -12.09 -4.38 -6.55
C MET A 147 -12.82 -3.79 -7.75
N ALA A 148 -13.80 -2.92 -7.57
CA ALA A 148 -14.46 -2.23 -8.68
C ALA A 148 -13.65 -1.04 -9.26
N ALA A 149 -12.39 -0.87 -8.85
CA ALA A 149 -11.41 -0.06 -9.57
C ALA A 149 -10.52 -0.89 -10.50
N GLU A 150 -10.46 -2.22 -10.32
CA GLU A 150 -9.67 -3.15 -11.15
C GLU A 150 -10.55 -4.04 -12.05
N ALA A 151 -11.87 -4.07 -11.84
CA ALA A 151 -12.84 -4.72 -12.74
C ALA A 151 -13.26 -3.83 -13.92
N VAL A 152 -12.31 -3.13 -14.53
CA VAL A 152 -12.41 -2.69 -15.94
C VAL A 152 -11.24 -3.27 -16.74
N GLU A 153 -10.94 -4.54 -16.49
CA GLU A 153 -10.35 -5.43 -17.49
C GLU A 153 -11.28 -6.64 -17.68
N GLU A 154 -12.58 -6.36 -17.77
CA GLU A 154 -13.58 -7.38 -18.11
C GLU A 154 -13.72 -7.41 -19.64
N THR A 155 -12.86 -8.23 -20.24
CA THR A 155 -13.08 -8.92 -21.52
C THR A 155 -13.39 -8.06 -22.74
N SER A 156 -12.44 -7.23 -23.21
CA SER A 156 -12.47 -6.75 -24.60
C SER A 156 -11.77 -7.75 -25.52
N ALA A 157 -12.24 -9.00 -25.57
CA ALA A 157 -11.87 -9.89 -26.67
C ALA A 157 -12.60 -9.40 -27.92
N VAL A 158 -11.91 -8.65 -28.79
CA VAL A 158 -12.44 -8.26 -30.10
C VAL A 158 -12.65 -9.54 -30.90
N LEU A 159 -13.87 -10.02 -31.02
CA LEU A 159 -14.17 -11.21 -31.80
C LEU A 159 -14.05 -10.90 -33.29
N VAL A 160 -13.26 -11.68 -34.02
CA VAL A 160 -13.06 -11.56 -35.47
C VAL A 160 -13.49 -12.86 -36.13
N ASN A 161 -14.16 -12.75 -37.28
CA ASN A 161 -14.59 -13.91 -38.06
C ASN A 161 -13.49 -14.33 -39.03
N CYS A 162 -13.16 -15.61 -39.05
CA CYS A 162 -12.28 -16.19 -40.06
C CYS A 162 -13.01 -16.20 -41.41
N LEU A 163 -12.49 -15.46 -42.40
CA LEU A 163 -13.08 -15.39 -43.74
C LEU A 163 -13.01 -16.70 -44.52
N LYS A 164 -12.20 -17.67 -44.07
CA LYS A 164 -12.00 -18.95 -44.74
C LYS A 164 -12.86 -20.08 -44.17
N CYS A 165 -13.14 -20.07 -42.86
CA CYS A 165 -13.98 -21.10 -42.24
C CYS A 165 -15.26 -20.59 -41.57
N GLY A 166 -15.46 -19.28 -41.47
CA GLY A 166 -16.60 -18.64 -40.81
C GLY A 166 -16.54 -18.63 -39.28
N SER A 167 -15.57 -19.33 -38.66
CA SER A 167 -15.48 -19.39 -37.21
C SER A 167 -15.12 -18.05 -36.59
N THR A 168 -15.84 -17.68 -35.53
CA THR A 168 -15.56 -16.51 -34.70
C THR A 168 -14.47 -16.85 -33.69
N VAL A 169 -13.39 -16.08 -33.67
CA VAL A 169 -12.22 -16.29 -32.79
C VAL A 169 -11.91 -14.98 -32.06
N ALA A 170 -11.40 -15.06 -30.83
CA ALA A 170 -10.87 -13.89 -30.13
C ALA A 170 -9.70 -13.28 -30.93
N GLY A 171 -9.72 -11.96 -31.15
CA GLY A 171 -8.83 -11.29 -32.08
C GLY A 171 -7.35 -11.41 -31.72
N ASP A 172 -7.04 -11.45 -30.43
CA ASP A 172 -5.70 -11.73 -29.89
C ASP A 172 -5.23 -13.17 -30.16
N GLN A 173 -6.17 -14.12 -30.32
CA GLN A 173 -5.90 -15.53 -30.60
C GLN A 173 -6.08 -15.88 -32.09
N PHE A 174 -6.46 -14.93 -32.94
CA PHE A 174 -6.67 -15.15 -34.37
C PHE A 174 -5.39 -15.65 -35.07
N HIS A 175 -4.22 -15.20 -34.63
CA HIS A 175 -2.92 -15.63 -35.16
C HIS A 175 -2.61 -17.12 -34.90
N LEU A 176 -3.25 -17.71 -33.88
CA LEU A 176 -3.10 -19.13 -33.53
C LEU A 176 -4.20 -20.01 -34.16
N HIS A 177 -5.18 -19.40 -34.85
CA HIS A 177 -6.26 -20.12 -35.51
C HIS A 177 -5.77 -20.85 -36.76
N ILE A 178 -5.62 -22.17 -36.68
CA ILE A 178 -5.31 -23.03 -37.81
C ILE A 178 -6.63 -23.42 -38.50
N CYS A 179 -6.88 -22.87 -39.69
CA CYS A 179 -8.09 -23.12 -40.47
C CYS A 179 -7.98 -24.43 -41.27
N HIS A 180 -8.76 -25.45 -40.87
CA HIS A 180 -8.75 -26.79 -41.47
C HIS A 180 -9.81 -27.06 -42.55
N GLN A 181 -10.51 -26.05 -43.08
CA GLN A 181 -11.44 -26.31 -44.20
C GLN A 181 -10.67 -26.72 -45.46
N THR A 182 -10.71 -28.02 -45.75
CA THR A 182 -10.36 -28.61 -47.05
C THR A 182 -11.39 -28.16 -48.07
N GLU A 183 -10.93 -27.60 -49.18
CA GLU A 183 -11.77 -27.16 -50.28
C GLU A 183 -12.69 -28.31 -50.73
N VAL A 184 -13.99 -28.20 -50.45
CA VAL A 184 -14.97 -29.04 -51.16
C VAL A 184 -15.04 -28.52 -52.58
N ALA A 185 -14.28 -29.17 -53.45
CA ALA A 185 -14.32 -28.97 -54.88
C ALA A 185 -15.78 -29.12 -55.36
N THR A 186 -16.35 -28.02 -55.83
CA THR A 186 -17.61 -28.01 -56.54
C THR A 186 -17.41 -28.67 -57.91
N SER A 187 -18.13 -29.74 -58.19
CA SER A 187 -18.41 -30.25 -59.55
C SER A 187 -19.78 -30.89 -59.56
#